data_AF-A0A430QRU3-F1
#
_entry.id   AF-A0A430QRU3-F1
#
_cell.length_a   1.000
_cell.length_b   1.000
_cell.length_c   1.000
_cell.angle_alpha   90.00
_cell.angle_beta   90.00
_cell.angle_gamma   90.00
#
_symmetry.space_group_name_H-M   'P 1'
#
loop_
_entity.id
_entity.type
_entity.pdbx_description
1 polymer ?
#
loop_
_entity_poly.entity_id
_entity_poly.type
_entity_poly.pdbx_seq_one_letter_code
_entity_poly.pdbx_strand_id
1 'polypeptide(L)' 'MHDHLVRRCSDCYFDRREGRLYVECKKHPRHKQAQKMRPPQVPWLFKRPIWKTVRW' A
#
# COMPACT_ATOMS: atom_id res chain seq x y z
N MET A 1 -3.04 -10.52 -11.73
CA MET A 1 -2.09 -9.76 -10.90
C MET A 1 -2.65 -9.76 -9.48
N HIS A 2 -2.04 -10.52 -8.57
CA HIS A 2 -2.58 -10.71 -7.22
C HIS A 2 -2.23 -9.49 -6.35
N ASP A 3 -3.06 -8.44 -6.40
CA ASP A 3 -2.96 -7.26 -5.52
C ASP A 3 -3.54 -7.54 -4.11
N HIS A 4 -3.45 -8.80 -3.69
CA HIS A 4 -4.00 -9.27 -2.42
C HIS A 4 -2.91 -9.21 -1.35
N LEU A 5 -3.24 -8.68 -0.18
CA LEU A 5 -2.35 -8.77 0.97
C LEU A 5 -2.32 -10.22 1.47
N VAL A 6 -1.12 -10.78 1.54
CA VAL A 6 -0.92 -12.18 1.94
C VAL A 6 -0.03 -12.25 3.16
N ARG A 7 -0.40 -13.11 4.12
CA ARG A 7 0.47 -13.49 5.23
C ARG A 7 1.50 -14.49 4.70
N ARG A 8 2.77 -14.09 4.66
CA ARG A 8 3.86 -14.96 4.19
C ARG A 8 4.39 -15.89 5.30
N CYS A 9 4.03 -15.62 6.55
CA CYS A 9 4.58 -16.25 7.74
C CYS A 9 3.53 -16.38 8.85
N SER A 10 3.80 -17.19 9.87
CA SER A 10 2.94 -17.33 11.06
C SER A 10 2.83 -16.02 11.86
N ASP A 11 3.93 -15.29 11.97
CA ASP A 11 4.03 -14.04 12.75
C ASP A 11 3.43 -12.82 12.03
N CYS A 12 2.95 -13.04 10.80
CA CYS A 12 2.35 -12.02 9.96
C CYS A 12 0.87 -11.88 10.38
N TYR A 13 0.40 -10.66 10.62
CA TYR A 13 -0.99 -10.39 11.00
C TYR A 13 -1.55 -9.20 10.24
N PHE A 14 -2.87 -9.17 10.10
CA PHE A 14 -3.59 -8.07 9.46
C PHE A 14 -3.91 -6.99 10.49
N ASP A 15 -3.70 -5.74 10.11
CA ASP A 15 -4.00 -4.58 10.93
C ASP A 15 -4.75 -3.53 10.10
N ARG A 16 -5.76 -2.88 10.69
CA ARG A 16 -6.54 -1.84 10.03
C ARG A 16 -6.28 -0.51 10.72
N ARG A 17 -5.66 0.41 9.99
CA ARG A 17 -5.34 1.76 10.47
C ARG A 17 -5.72 2.78 9.40
N GLU A 18 -6.36 3.88 9.82
CA GLU A 18 -6.73 4.99 8.92
C GLU A 18 -7.52 4.54 7.66
N GLY A 19 -8.37 3.52 7.80
CA GLY A 19 -9.17 3.01 6.69
C GLY A 19 -8.40 2.19 5.64
N ARG A 20 -7.14 1.82 5.91
CA ARG A 20 -6.32 0.95 5.06
C ARG A 20 -5.97 -0.35 5.79
N LEU A 21 -5.92 -1.46 5.05
CA LEU A 21 -5.43 -2.73 5.56
C LEU A 21 -3.92 -2.83 5.39
N TYR A 22 -3.24 -3.28 6.44
CA TYR A 22 -1.81 -3.55 6.48
C TYR A 22 -1.58 -5.01 6.84
N VAL A 23 -0.47 -5.56 6.38
CA VAL A 23 0.14 -6.76 6.94
C VAL A 23 1.37 -6.30 7.68
N GLU A 24 1.41 -6.56 8.97
CA GLU A 24 2.57 -6.32 9.82
C GLU A 24 3.21 -7.65 10.21
N CYS A 25 4.51 -7.62 10.46
CA CYS A 25 5.25 -8.80 10.92
C CYS A 25 6.29 -8.36 11.95
N LYS A 26 6.28 -9.01 13.12
CA LYS A 26 7.20 -8.70 14.21
C LYS A 26 8.62 -9.18 13.92
N LYS A 27 8.76 -10.33 13.26
CA LYS A 27 10.03 -11.01 13.03
C LYS A 27 10.73 -10.59 11.72
N HIS A 28 9.95 -10.38 10.66
CA HIS A 28 10.48 -10.11 9.32
C HIS A 28 9.89 -8.82 8.74
N PRO A 29 10.63 -7.69 8.76
CA PRO A 29 10.12 -6.42 8.27
C PRO A 29 9.83 -6.44 6.75
N ARG A 30 10.47 -7.34 5.99
CA ARG A 30 10.19 -7.54 4.56
C ARG A 30 8.79 -8.05 4.24
N HIS A 31 8.07 -8.59 5.22
CA HIS A 31 6.70 -9.05 5.02
C HIS A 31 5.66 -7.94 5.19
N LYS A 32 6.10 -6.75 5.65
CA LYS A 32 5.22 -5.59 5.78
C LYS A 32 4.66 -5.21 4.42
N GLN A 33 3.34 -5.13 4.34
CA GLN A 33 2.62 -4.78 3.11
C GLN A 33 1.48 -3.84 3.46
N ALA A 34 1.14 -2.95 2.53
CA ALA A 34 0.02 -2.02 2.66
C ALA A 34 -0.94 -2.21 1.50
N GLN A 35 -2.23 -2.04 1.77
CA GLN A 35 -3.27 -2.02 0.74
C GLN A 35 -3.04 -0.86 -0.21
N LYS A 36 -2.96 -1.17 -1.51
CA LYS A 36 -2.95 -0.13 -2.54
C LYS A 36 -4.31 0.55 -2.55
N MET A 37 -4.32 1.85 -2.27
CA MET A 37 -5.54 2.62 -2.48
C MET A 37 -5.80 2.76 -3.97
N ARG A 38 -7.06 2.57 -4.35
CA ARG A 38 -7.49 3.02 -5.67
C ARG A 38 -7.38 4.55 -5.71
N PRO A 39 -6.95 5.12 -6.84
CA PRO A 39 -7.05 6.56 -7.00
C PRO A 39 -8.50 7.00 -6.82
N PRO A 40 -8.76 8.22 -6.33
CA PRO A 40 -10.11 8.76 -6.32
C PRO A 40 -10.68 8.73 -7.74
N GLN A 41 -11.98 8.42 -7.88
CA GLN A 41 -12.66 8.33 -9.19
C GLN A 41 -12.60 9.64 -9.98
N VAL A 42 -12.38 10.76 -9.31
CA VAL A 42 -12.20 12.10 -9.88
C VAL A 42 -10.70 12.36 -10.07
N PRO A 43 -10.16 12.17 -11.29
CA PRO A 43 -8.71 12.20 -11.53
C PRO A 43 -8.07 13.57 -11.24
N TRP A 44 -8.83 14.67 -11.31
CA TRP A 44 -8.39 16.04 -10.98
C TRP A 44 -8.28 16.35 -9.49
N LEU A 45 -8.79 15.50 -8.58
CA LEU A 45 -8.52 15.64 -7.14
C LEU A 45 -7.11 15.12 -6.77
N PHE A 46 -6.43 14.41 -7.66
CA PHE A 46 -5.06 13.98 -7.47
C PHE A 46 -4.12 15.14 -7.85
N LYS A 47 -3.83 16.04 -6.88
CA LYS A 47 -2.94 17.21 -7.06
C LYS A 47 -1.45 16.87 -7.29
N ARG A 48 -1.11 15.87 -8.09
CA ARG A 48 0.29 15.65 -8.52
C ARG A 48 0.35 15.58 -10.04
N PRO A 49 0.78 16.65 -10.73
CA PRO A 49 1.10 16.58 -12.15
C PRO A 49 2.30 15.65 -12.35
N ILE A 50 2.11 14.57 -13.10
CA ILE A 50 3.10 13.52 -13.40
C ILE A 50 4.37 14.09 -14.08
N TRP A 51 4.25 15.23 -14.75
CA TRP A 51 5.29 15.85 -15.59
C TRP A 51 6.40 16.59 -14.84
N LYS A 52 6.32 16.79 -13.51
CA LYS A 52 7.27 17.66 -12.77
C LYS A 52 8.44 16.95 -12.07
N THR A 53 8.64 15.64 -12.24
CA THR A 53 9.74 14.91 -11.56
C THR A 53 10.54 13.98 -12.46
N VAL A 54 10.79 14.39 -13.70
CA VAL A 54 11.96 13.93 -14.45
C VAL A 54 12.74 15.18 -14.84
N ARG A 55 13.68 15.58 -13.97
CA ARG A 55 14.82 16.40 -14.38
C ARG A 55 15.87 15.39 -14.85
N TRP A 56 16.27 15.52 -16.11
CA TRP A 56 17.39 14.80 -16.70
C TRP A 56 18.65 14.91 -15.86
#